data_AF-A0A6P1NIP1-F1
#
_entry.id   AF-A0A6P1NIP1-F1
#
_cell.length_a   1.000
_cell.length_b   1.000
_cell.length_c   1.000
_cell.angle_alpha   90.00
_cell.angle_beta   90.00
_cell.angle_gamma   90.00
#
_symmetry.space_group_name_H-M   'P 1'
#
loop_
_entity.id
_entity.type
_entity.pdbx_description
1 polymer ?
#
loop_
_entity_poly.entity_id
_entity_poly.type
_entity_poly.pdbx_seq_one_letter_code
_entity_poly.pdbx_strand_id
1 'polypeptide(L)'
;MTTERGAGRISMLGPAFATKFLYFAQGPEAHPYLLILDKVVATKLRPFAWRNSPTEGWWPETFASYCTLMENWAREATDRAQRHVRPDEIEYTLFRS
;
A
#
# COMPACT_ATOMS: atom_id res chain seq x y z
N MET A 1 5.40 -16.16 4.00
CA MET A 1 3.97 -16.08 3.61
C MET A 1 3.78 -16.07 2.09
N THR A 2 4.75 -15.64 1.29
CA THR A 2 4.71 -15.66 -0.18
C THR A 2 5.69 -16.67 -0.79
N THR A 3 5.42 -17.13 -2.02
CA THR A 3 6.34 -17.91 -2.84
C THR A 3 7.47 -17.01 -3.35
N GLU A 4 8.51 -17.61 -3.94
CA GLU A 4 9.51 -16.91 -4.76
C GLU A 4 8.92 -16.25 -6.01
N ARG A 5 7.58 -16.25 -6.19
CA ARG A 5 6.85 -15.54 -7.25
C ARG A 5 5.89 -14.48 -6.73
N GLY A 6 5.97 -14.14 -5.43
CA GLY A 6 5.06 -13.19 -4.79
C GLY A 6 3.62 -13.72 -4.63
N ALA A 7 3.34 -14.98 -4.94
CA ALA A 7 2.02 -15.58 -4.72
C ALA A 7 1.86 -16.04 -3.26
N GLY A 8 0.63 -16.05 -2.73
CA GLY A 8 0.38 -16.57 -1.37
C GLY A 8 0.72 -18.05 -1.26
N ARG A 9 1.45 -18.46 -0.20
CA ARG A 9 1.67 -19.90 0.13
C ARG A 9 0.50 -20.51 0.88
N ILE A 10 -0.39 -19.68 1.42
CA ILE A 10 -1.60 -20.08 2.12
C ILE A 10 -2.77 -19.82 1.16
N SER A 11 -3.61 -20.85 0.95
CA SER A 11 -4.78 -20.74 0.09
C SER A 11 -5.64 -19.55 0.51
N MET A 12 -6.13 -18.78 -0.46
CA MET A 12 -6.94 -17.55 -0.27
C MET A 12 -6.24 -16.38 0.43
N LEU A 13 -5.02 -16.54 0.95
CA LEU A 13 -4.19 -15.49 1.52
C LEU A 13 -3.19 -14.96 0.47
N GLY A 14 -3.73 -14.38 -0.60
CA GLY A 14 -2.93 -13.66 -1.59
C GLY A 14 -2.32 -12.37 -1.02
N PRO A 15 -1.37 -11.74 -1.73
CA PRO A 15 -0.69 -10.52 -1.26
C PRO A 15 -1.63 -9.41 -0.80
N ALA A 16 -2.71 -9.15 -1.55
CA ALA A 16 -3.69 -8.14 -1.20
C ALA A 16 -4.48 -8.45 0.09
N PHE A 17 -4.73 -9.72 0.38
CA PHE A 17 -5.40 -10.09 1.63
C PHE A 17 -4.40 -10.11 2.79
N ALA A 18 -3.14 -10.46 2.53
CA ALA A 18 -2.07 -10.41 3.53
C ALA A 18 -1.81 -8.97 3.98
N THR A 19 -1.78 -7.99 3.08
CA THR A 19 -1.64 -6.56 3.47
C THR A 19 -2.82 -6.06 4.28
N LYS A 20 -4.05 -6.47 3.95
CA LYS A 20 -5.25 -6.19 4.77
C LYS A 20 -5.13 -6.78 6.17
N PHE A 21 -4.74 -8.05 6.27
CA PHE A 21 -4.52 -8.72 7.56
C PHE A 21 -3.47 -7.97 8.39
N LEU A 22 -2.34 -7.59 7.78
CA LEU A 22 -1.27 -6.84 8.43
C LEU A 22 -1.74 -5.44 8.89
N TYR A 23 -2.48 -4.72 8.04
CA TYR A 23 -3.05 -3.41 8.39
C TYR A 23 -3.91 -3.48 9.65
N PHE A 24 -4.76 -4.50 9.80
CA PHE A 24 -5.57 -4.67 11.00
C PHE A 24 -4.78 -5.19 12.21
N ALA A 25 -3.74 -6.00 11.98
CA ALA A 25 -2.93 -6.59 13.04
C ALA A 25 -1.92 -5.59 13.67
N GLN A 26 -1.59 -4.49 13.01
CA GLN A 26 -0.53 -3.58 13.45
C GLN A 26 -0.85 -2.83 14.75
N GLY A 27 -2.13 -2.60 15.07
CA GLY A 27 -2.54 -1.80 16.23
C GLY A 27 -2.41 -0.28 16.01
N PRO A 28 -2.93 0.55 16.92
CA PRO A 28 -3.10 2.00 16.69
C PRO A 28 -1.79 2.80 16.68
N GLU A 29 -0.72 2.30 17.30
CA GLU A 29 0.56 3.01 17.51
C GLU A 29 1.68 2.53 16.57
N ALA A 30 1.37 1.72 15.55
CA ALA A 30 2.40 1.14 14.68
C ALA A 30 3.01 2.16 13.71
N HIS A 31 4.34 2.26 13.74
CA HIS A 31 5.14 3.03 12.78
C HIS A 31 6.34 2.20 12.26
N PRO A 32 6.60 2.15 10.94
CA PRO A 32 5.83 2.77 9.86
C PRO A 32 4.43 2.15 9.72
N TYR A 33 3.49 2.91 9.17
CA TYR A 33 2.13 2.42 8.94
C TYR A 33 2.17 1.31 7.87
N LEU A 34 1.68 0.12 8.20
CA LEU A 34 1.34 -0.89 7.22
C LEU A 34 0.16 -0.38 6.41
N LEU A 35 0.21 -0.63 5.11
CA LEU A 35 -0.73 -0.12 4.12
C LEU A 35 -1.38 -1.24 3.33
N ILE A 36 -2.58 -0.98 2.84
CA ILE A 36 -3.32 -1.85 1.94
C ILE A 36 -3.05 -1.41 0.51
N LEU A 37 -2.04 -2.02 -0.08
CA LEU A 37 -2.08 -2.19 -1.52
C LEU A 37 -3.22 -3.19 -1.81
N ASP A 38 -4.03 -2.95 -2.84
CA ASP A 38 -4.99 -3.88 -3.44
C ASP A 38 -5.13 -3.62 -4.94
N LYS A 39 -5.86 -4.47 -5.67
CA LYS A 39 -5.97 -4.33 -7.13
C LYS A 39 -6.58 -2.99 -7.55
N VAL A 40 -7.46 -2.40 -6.74
CA VAL A 40 -8.05 -1.08 -7.00
C VAL A 40 -6.98 -0.01 -6.87
N VAL A 41 -6.27 0.01 -5.73
CA VAL A 41 -5.18 0.96 -5.47
C VAL A 41 -4.07 0.84 -6.52
N ALA A 42 -3.62 -0.38 -6.80
CA ALA A 42 -2.57 -0.65 -7.78
C ALA A 42 -2.96 -0.17 -9.19
N THR A 43 -4.20 -0.42 -9.62
CA THR A 43 -4.72 0.04 -10.92
C THR A 43 -4.70 1.56 -11.02
N LYS A 44 -5.16 2.25 -9.98
CA LYS A 44 -5.26 3.72 -9.96
C LYS A 44 -3.92 4.43 -9.87
N LEU A 45 -2.89 3.78 -9.33
CA LEU A 45 -1.53 4.33 -9.30
C LEU A 45 -0.87 4.39 -10.68
N ARG A 46 -1.24 3.50 -11.61
CA ARG A 46 -0.59 3.41 -12.94
C ARG A 46 -0.56 4.72 -13.72
N PRO A 47 -1.67 5.47 -13.88
CA PRO A 47 -1.66 6.71 -14.64
C PRO A 47 -0.85 7.84 -13.99
N PHE A 48 -0.68 7.84 -12.66
CA PHE A 48 -0.15 9.02 -11.95
C PHE A 48 1.28 8.85 -11.43
N ALA A 49 1.64 7.66 -10.96
CA ALA A 49 2.85 7.48 -10.15
C ALA A 49 3.61 6.18 -10.45
N TRP A 50 2.95 5.20 -11.04
CA TRP A 50 3.53 3.86 -11.12
C TRP A 50 3.11 3.09 -12.37
N ARG A 51 3.48 3.65 -13.52
CA ARG A 51 3.08 3.18 -14.86
C ARG A 51 3.21 1.67 -15.08
N ASN A 52 4.30 1.10 -14.56
CA ASN A 52 4.65 -0.31 -14.69
C ASN A 52 4.43 -1.13 -13.41
N SER A 53 3.61 -0.63 -12.47
CA SER A 53 3.31 -1.38 -11.24
C SER A 53 2.63 -2.71 -11.57
N PRO A 54 3.05 -3.82 -10.94
CA PRO A 54 2.31 -5.06 -11.03
C PRO A 54 0.93 -4.89 -10.41
N THR A 55 -0.11 -5.28 -11.15
CA THR A 55 -1.51 -5.21 -10.65
C THR A 55 -1.88 -6.43 -9.80
N GLU A 56 -1.04 -7.48 -9.83
CA GLU A 56 -1.19 -8.76 -9.15
C GLU A 56 0.20 -9.29 -8.76
N GLY A 57 0.29 -10.19 -7.77
CA GLY A 57 1.55 -10.83 -7.37
C GLY A 57 2.59 -9.85 -6.84
N TRP A 58 2.44 -9.40 -5.59
CA TRP A 58 3.30 -8.34 -5.06
C TRP A 58 4.48 -8.92 -4.32
N TRP A 59 5.64 -8.58 -4.86
CA TRP A 59 6.92 -8.86 -4.27
C TRP A 59 7.14 -7.96 -3.05
N PRO A 60 7.90 -8.41 -2.04
CA PRO A 60 8.26 -7.58 -0.90
C PRO A 60 8.81 -6.21 -1.32
N GLU A 61 9.61 -6.16 -2.40
CA GLU A 61 10.20 -4.94 -2.94
C GLU A 61 9.16 -4.02 -3.58
N THR A 62 8.14 -4.61 -4.22
CA THR A 62 6.97 -3.85 -4.72
C THR A 62 6.23 -3.24 -3.55
N PHE A 63 5.94 -4.02 -2.50
CA PHE A 63 5.22 -3.50 -1.35
C PHE A 63 6.02 -2.41 -0.60
N ALA A 64 7.33 -2.59 -0.43
CA ALA A 64 8.20 -1.57 0.15
C ALA A 64 8.23 -0.28 -0.68
N SER A 65 8.35 -0.38 -2.00
CA SER A 65 8.30 0.78 -2.91
C SER A 65 6.97 1.52 -2.81
N TYR A 66 5.88 0.78 -2.60
CA TYR A 66 4.55 1.34 -2.41
C TYR A 66 4.46 2.13 -1.11
N CYS A 67 4.92 1.55 0.00
CA CYS A 67 4.95 2.25 1.28
C CYS A 67 5.75 3.55 1.21
N THR A 68 6.96 3.51 0.62
CA THR A 68 7.79 4.71 0.42
C THR A 68 7.07 5.77 -0.41
N LEU A 69 6.35 5.39 -1.47
CA LEU A 69 5.59 6.33 -2.29
C LEU A 69 4.47 7.02 -1.49
N MET A 70 3.69 6.25 -0.72
CA MET A 70 2.60 6.79 0.10
C MET A 70 3.12 7.68 1.22
N GLU A 71 4.24 7.31 1.86
CA GLU A 71 4.90 8.14 2.88
C GLU A 71 5.38 9.48 2.33
N ASN A 72 5.98 9.49 1.13
CA ASN A 72 6.43 10.71 0.49
C ASN A 72 5.24 11.63 0.14
N TRP A 73 4.15 11.07 -0.41
CA TRP A 73 2.93 11.85 -0.68
C TRP A 73 2.26 12.37 0.59
N ALA A 74 2.26 11.59 1.68
CA ALA A 74 1.75 12.04 2.96
C ALA A 74 2.56 13.21 3.53
N ARG A 75 3.89 13.18 3.36
CA ARG A 75 4.78 14.29 3.73
C ARG A 75 4.47 15.55 2.92
N GLU A 76 4.40 15.43 1.60
CA GLU A 76 4.03 16.57 0.74
C GLU A 76 2.64 17.12 1.05
N ALA A 77 1.66 16.24 1.30
CA ALA A 77 0.30 16.64 1.67
C ALA A 77 0.26 17.32 3.04
N THR A 78 1.08 16.86 3.99
CA THR A 78 1.22 17.49 5.31
C THR A 78 1.70 18.93 5.18
N ASP A 79 2.76 19.14 4.38
CA ASP A 79 3.32 20.47 4.13
C ASP A 79 2.31 21.39 3.43
N ARG A 80 1.54 20.88 2.47
CA ARG A 80 0.54 21.69 1.74
C ARG A 80 -0.70 22.01 2.57
N ALA A 81 -1.18 21.04 3.34
CA ALA A 81 -2.42 21.17 4.11
C ALA A 81 -2.21 21.83 5.48
N GLN A 82 -0.96 22.01 5.91
CA GLN A 82 -0.61 22.52 7.24
C GLN A 82 -1.26 21.71 8.37
N ARG A 83 -1.48 20.41 8.15
CA ARG A 83 -1.93 19.43 9.14
C ARG A 83 -1.18 18.13 8.92
N HIS A 84 -1.03 17.32 9.95
CA HIS A 84 -0.54 15.96 9.77
C HIS A 84 -1.49 15.16 8.88
N VAL A 85 -0.97 14.63 7.77
CA VAL A 85 -1.65 13.70 6.87
C VAL A 85 -0.95 12.36 6.98
N ARG A 86 -1.70 11.29 7.27
CA ARG A 86 -1.16 9.95 7.35
C ARG A 86 -1.07 9.27 5.97
N PRO A 87 -0.14 8.34 5.76
CA PRO A 87 -0.04 7.57 4.51
C PRO A 87 -1.33 6.81 4.15
N ASP A 88 -2.07 6.30 5.13
CA ASP A 88 -3.33 5.59 4.88
C ASP A 88 -4.49 6.51 4.45
N GLU A 89 -4.44 7.81 4.78
CA GLU A 89 -5.38 8.80 4.22
C GLU A 89 -5.16 9.00 2.71
N ILE A 90 -3.90 8.95 2.26
CA ILE A 90 -3.53 9.03 0.84
C ILE A 90 -4.00 7.76 0.11
N GLU A 91 -3.71 6.58 0.67
CA GLU A 91 -4.22 5.30 0.17
C GLU A 91 -5.75 5.31 0.07
N TYR A 92 -6.46 5.74 1.12
CA TYR A 92 -7.91 5.80 1.12
C TYR A 92 -8.47 6.73 0.03
N THR A 93 -7.79 7.86 -0.20
CA THR A 93 -8.14 8.79 -1.29
C THR A 93 -7.99 8.12 -2.65
N LEU A 94 -6.90 7.38 -2.89
CA LEU A 94 -6.72 6.59 -4.10
C LEU A 94 -7.80 5.52 -4.22
N PHE A 95 -8.12 4.80 -3.15
CA PHE A 95 -9.14 3.77 -3.18
C PHE A 95 -10.51 4.34 -3.60
N ARG A 96 -10.86 5.54 -3.12
CA ARG A 96 -12.16 6.19 -3.37
C ARG A 96 -12.30 6.97 -4.69
N SER A 97 -11.20 7.33 -5.34
CA SER A 97 -11.19 8.25 -6.50
C SER A 97 -11.84 7.77 -7.81
#